data_AF-A0A975Y9U7-F1
#
_entry.id   AF-A0A975Y9U7-F1
#
_cell.length_a   1.000
_cell.length_b   1.000
_cell.length_c   1.000
_cell.angle_alpha   90.00
_cell.angle_beta   90.00
_cell.angle_gamma   90.00
#
_symmetry.space_group_name_H-M   'P 1'
#
loop_
_entity.id
_entity.type
_entity.pdbx_description
1 polymer ?
#
loop_
_entity_poly.entity_id
_entity_poly.type
_entity_poly.pdbx_seq_one_letter_code
_entity_poly.pdbx_strand_id
1 'polypeptide(L)' 'MAATIGFRPTEEDERIIRTSMREGERTSDVIRRALRLLERESWLAQARTDAERLADEDVSSDEDAW' A
#
# COMPACT_ATOMS: atom_id res chain seq x y z
N MET A 1 -11.86 -1.97 -18.06
CA MET A 1 -10.79 -2.19 -19.06
C MET A 1 -9.46 -1.81 -18.42
N ALA A 2 -8.41 -2.60 -18.59
CA ALA A 2 -7.09 -2.26 -18.04
C ALA A 2 -6.41 -1.22 -18.95
N ALA A 3 -5.99 -0.10 -18.38
CA ALA A 3 -5.16 0.88 -19.09
C ALA A 3 -3.72 0.36 -19.18
N THR A 4 -3.08 0.53 -20.34
CA THR A 4 -1.67 0.17 -20.52
C THR A 4 -0.79 1.30 -20.01
N ILE A 5 0.04 1.01 -19.01
CA ILE A 5 1.05 1.93 -18.49
C ILE A 5 2.42 1.41 -18.93
N GLY A 6 3.21 2.27 -19.58
CA GLY A 6 4.59 1.96 -19.92
C GLY A 6 5.50 2.11 -18.70
N PHE A 7 6.20 1.04 -18.32
CA PHE A 7 7.18 1.04 -17.25
C PHE A 7 8.57 0.80 -17.84
N ARG A 8 9.51 1.71 -17.56
CA ARG A 8 10.92 1.58 -17.96
C ARG A 8 11.75 1.30 -16.71
N PRO A 9 11.99 0.03 -16.35
CA PRO A 9 12.76 -0.31 -15.16
C PRO A 9 14.20 0.16 -15.30
N THR A 10 14.78 0.58 -14.18
CA THR A 10 16.23 0.67 -14.00
C THR A 10 16.82 -0.72 -13.74
N GLU A 11 18.15 -0.84 -13.77
CA GLU A 11 18.83 -2.10 -13.43
C GLU A 11 18.49 -2.58 -12.00
N GLU A 12 18.29 -1.65 -11.06
CA GLU A 12 17.91 -1.97 -9.69
C GLU A 12 16.45 -2.45 -9.62
N ASP A 13 15.53 -1.81 -10.35
CA ASP A 13 14.14 -2.27 -10.43
C ASP A 13 14.07 -3.70 -10.99
N GLU A 14 14.86 -4.01 -12.03
CA GLU A 14 14.94 -5.37 -12.57
C GLU A 14 15.46 -6.38 -11.55
N ARG A 15 16.45 -6.00 -10.75
CA ARG A 15 17.00 -6.84 -9.68
C ARG A 15 15.97 -7.10 -8.60
N ILE A 16 15.25 -6.06 -8.16
CA ILE A 16 14.18 -6.17 -7.16
C ILE A 16 13.06 -7.07 -7.70
N ILE A 17 12.61 -6.84 -8.94
CA ILE A 17 11.57 -7.64 -9.58
C ILE A 17 11.98 -9.11 -9.64
N ARG A 18 13.19 -9.40 -10.12
CA ARG A 18 13.69 -10.78 -10.28
C ARG A 18 13.79 -11.50 -8.94
N THR A 19 14.33 -10.83 -7.92
CA THR A 19 14.51 -11.41 -6.58
C THR A 19 13.17 -11.60 -5.85
N SER A 20 12.19 -10.73 -6.14
CA SER A 20 10.86 -10.77 -5.53
C SER A 20 9.85 -11.65 -6.30
N MET A 21 10.23 -12.18 -7.46
CA MET A 21 9.36 -12.99 -8.31
C MET A 21 9.18 -14.38 -7.71
N ARG A 22 7.92 -14.81 -7.57
CA ARG A 22 7.60 -16.17 -7.14
C ARG A 22 7.36 -17.08 -8.35
N GLU A 23 7.40 -18.39 -8.11
CA GLU A 23 7.14 -19.38 -9.15
C GLU A 23 5.77 -19.14 -9.82
N GLY A 24 5.77 -19.08 -11.16
CA GLY A 24 4.56 -18.84 -11.96
C GLY A 24 4.14 -17.38 -12.10
N GLU A 25 4.81 -16.42 -11.45
CA GLU A 25 4.48 -15.00 -11.56
C GLU A 25 5.06 -14.34 -12.82
N ARG A 26 4.32 -13.38 -13.37
CA ARG A 26 4.85 -12.47 -14.39
C ARG A 26 5.32 -11.18 -13.72
N THR A 27 6.15 -10.40 -14.42
CA THR A 27 6.60 -9.08 -13.95
C THR A 27 5.45 -8.17 -13.55
N SER A 28 4.35 -8.18 -14.29
CA SER A 28 3.17 -7.38 -13.96
C SER A 28 2.50 -7.81 -12.65
N ASP A 29 2.59 -9.08 -12.26
CA ASP A 29 2.05 -9.57 -10.99
C ASP A 29 2.91 -9.11 -9.81
N VAL A 30 4.23 -9.12 -9.98
CA VAL A 30 5.17 -8.57 -8.99
C VAL A 30 4.93 -7.07 -8.81
N ILE A 31 4.78 -6.32 -9.91
CA ILE A 31 4.49 -4.88 -9.85
C ILE A 31 3.15 -4.62 -9.16
N ARG A 32 2.09 -5.39 -9.48
CA ARG A 32 0.80 -5.26 -8.78
C ARG A 32 0.93 -5.52 -7.28
N ARG A 33 1.72 -6.52 -6.87
CA ARG A 33 1.97 -6.79 -5.45
C ARG A 33 2.72 -5.63 -4.79
N ALA A 34 3.74 -5.09 -5.45
CA ALA A 34 4.47 -3.92 -4.96
C ALA A 34 3.55 -2.72 -4.74
N LEU A 35 2.64 -2.44 -5.69
CA LEU A 35 1.65 -1.36 -5.55
C LEU A 35 0.71 -1.57 -4.34
N ARG A 36 0.27 -2.80 -4.08
CA ARG A 36 -0.54 -3.12 -2.89
C ARG A 36 0.23 -2.95 -1.58
N LEU A 37 1.54 -3.19 -1.58
CA LEU A 37 2.39 -2.93 -0.42
C LEU A 37 2.50 -1.42 -0.14
N LEU A 38 2.70 -0.60 -1.18
CA LEU A 38 2.71 0.86 -1.05
C LEU A 38 1.36 1.42 -0.55
N GLU A 39 0.25 0.87 -1.02
CA GLU A 39 -1.08 1.21 -0.53
C GLU A 39 -1.22 0.91 0.98
N ARG A 40 -0.77 -0.27 1.41
CA ARG A 40 -0.81 -0.66 2.82
C ARG A 40 0.08 0.24 3.69
N GLU A 41 1.27 0.61 3.23
CA GLU A 41 2.15 1.55 3.93
C GLU A 41 1.48 2.92 4.09
N SER A 42 0.84 3.42 3.03
CA SER A 42 0.09 4.68 3.07
C SER A 42 -1.07 4.61 4.06
N TRP A 43 -1.80 3.49 4.09
CA TRP A 43 -2.88 3.26 5.04
C TRP A 43 -2.37 3.25 6.49
N LEU A 44 -1.25 2.58 6.76
CA LEU A 44 -0.65 2.55 8.11
C LEU A 44 -0.19 3.94 8.57
N ALA A 45 0.41 4.72 7.67
CA ALA A 45 0.81 6.10 7.97
C ALA A 45 -0.40 6.99 8.29
N GLN A 46 -1.48 6.85 7.52
CA GLN A 46 -2.72 7.57 7.79
C GLN A 46 -3.35 7.13 9.11
N ALA A 47 -3.48 5.82 9.35
CA ALA A 47 -4.06 5.27 10.57
C ALA A 47 -3.29 5.74 11.82
N ARG A 48 -1.96 5.86 11.74
CA ARG A 48 -1.15 6.43 12.83
C ARG A 48 -1.46 7.91 13.06
N THR A 49 -1.51 8.71 11.99
CA THR A 49 -1.88 10.13 12.08
C THR A 49 -3.27 10.30 12.69
N ASP A 50 -4.22 9.46 12.27
CA ASP A 50 -5.59 9.47 12.79
C ASP A 50 -5.60 9.09 14.27
N ALA A 51 -4.87 8.05 14.69
CA ALA A 51 -4.76 7.68 16.09
C ALA A 51 -4.15 8.80 16.95
N GLU A 52 -3.12 9.49 16.45
CA GLU A 52 -2.52 10.64 17.13
C GLU A 52 -3.50 11.82 17.24
N ARG A 53 -4.33 12.06 16.20
CA ARG A 53 -5.39 13.09 16.23
C ARG A 53 -6.54 12.74 17.18
N LEU A 54 -6.96 11.48 17.19
CA LEU A 54 -8.07 10.98 18.02
C LEU A 54 -7.65 10.80 19.49
N ALA A 55 -6.36 10.74 19.80
CA ALA A 55 -5.86 10.65 21.18
C ALA A 55 -6.28 11.86 22.04
N ASP A 56 -6.47 13.02 21.41
CA ASP A 56 -6.93 14.24 22.06
C ASP A 56 -8.46 14.44 21.96
N GLU A 57 -9.19 13.49 21.38
CA GLU A 57 -10.65 13.55 21.24
C GLU A 57 -11.32 12.94 22.48
N ASP A 58 -12.06 13.76 23.22
CA ASP A 58 -12.87 13.32 24.36
C ASP A 58 -14.22 12.78 23.86
N VAL A 59 -14.26 11.47 23.61
CA VAL A 59 -15.45 10.75 23.14
C VAL A 59 -16.44 10.46 24.26
N SER A 60 -16.16 10.87 25.51
CA SER A 60 -17.02 10.58 26.67
C SER A 60 -18.37 11.30 26.63
N SER A 61 -18.50 12.33 25.79
CA SER A 61 -19.72 13.09 25.57
C SER A 61 -20.59 12.60 24.40
N ASP A 62 -20.13 11.61 23.64
CA ASP A 62 -20.92 11.08 22.52
C ASP A 62 -21.94 10.04 23.03
N GLU A 63 -23.22 10.23 22.69
CA GLU A 63 -24.27 9.25 22.98
C GLU A 63 -23.99 7.96 22.19
N ASP A 64 -23.91 6.83 22.91
CA ASP A 64 -23.84 5.49 22.31
C ASP A 64 -25.11 5.23 21.48
N ALA A 65 -25.03 5.51 20.18
CA ALA A 65 -26.08 5.26 19.21
C ALA A 65 -25.85 3.91 18.53
N TRP A 66 -26.34 2.84 19.16
CA TRP A 66 -26.43 1.48 18.59
C TRP A 66 -27.86 1.07 18.25
#